data_AF-A0AAD9NIC1-F1
#
_entry.id   AF-A0AAD9NIC1-F1
#
_cell.length_a   1.000
_cell.length_b   1.000
_cell.length_c   1.000
_cell.angle_alpha   90.00
_cell.angle_beta   90.00
_cell.angle_gamma   90.00
#
_symmetry.space_group_name_H-M   'P 1'
#
loop_
_entity.id
_entity.type
_entity.pdbx_description
1 polymer ?
#
loop_
_entity_poly.entity_id
_entity_poly.type
_entity_poly.pdbx_seq_one_letter_code
_entity_poly.pdbx_strand_id
1 'polypeptide(L)'
;MNIVYSNLVDDADGRIIVLTFGVREGALKWLDDTKCPYPMLLDTERKVYDLMGLGKSVLKMGGNLLLDSKGCVAYIHCSKSSTDRPPIDLILNILKDLKPIN
;
A
#
# COMPACT_ATOMS: atom_id res chain seq x y z
N MET A 1 -11.59 -3.98 -2.17
CA MET A 1 -11.36 -3.05 -1.05
C MET A 1 -12.68 -2.33 -0.81
N ASN A 2 -13.18 -2.27 0.42
CA ASN A 2 -14.46 -1.60 0.72
C ASN A 2 -14.31 -0.09 0.45
N ILE A 3 -15.27 0.52 -0.25
CA ILE A 3 -15.29 1.96 -0.60
C ILE A 3 -15.20 2.84 0.66
N VAL A 4 -15.64 2.32 1.82
CA VAL A 4 -15.51 3.01 3.11
C VAL A 4 -14.06 3.38 3.47
N TYR A 5 -13.08 2.57 3.05
CA TYR A 5 -11.67 2.83 3.36
C TYR A 5 -11.04 3.95 2.53
N SER A 6 -11.53 4.19 1.31
CA SER A 6 -11.02 5.30 0.49
C SER A 6 -11.37 6.63 1.14
N ASN A 7 -12.64 6.78 1.50
CA ASN A 7 -13.15 8.02 2.07
C ASN A 7 -12.42 8.40 3.35
N LEU A 8 -12.13 7.43 4.22
CA LEU A 8 -11.42 7.70 5.48
C LEU A 8 -9.95 8.12 5.27
N VAL A 9 -9.29 7.60 4.22
CA VAL A 9 -7.93 8.02 3.87
C VAL A 9 -7.95 9.39 3.20
N ASP A 10 -8.93 9.64 2.32
CA ASP A 10 -9.11 10.93 1.66
C ASP A 10 -9.45 12.04 2.68
N ASP A 11 -10.32 11.76 3.66
CA ASP A 11 -10.66 12.66 4.77
C ASP A 11 -9.43 13.02 5.63
N ALA A 12 -8.41 12.16 5.63
CA ALA A 12 -7.14 12.39 6.29
C ALA A 12 -6.07 13.04 5.38
N ASP A 13 -6.48 13.57 4.22
CA ASP A 13 -5.59 14.13 3.17
C ASP A 13 -4.51 13.13 2.70
N GLY A 14 -4.80 11.84 2.87
CA GLY A 14 -3.96 10.74 2.43
C GLY A 14 -4.22 10.39 0.96
N ARG A 15 -3.27 9.67 0.35
CA ARG A 15 -3.44 9.10 -0.99
C ARG A 15 -3.17 7.61 -0.97
N ILE A 16 -4.05 6.84 -1.60
CA ILE A 16 -3.86 5.40 -1.78
C ILE A 16 -3.16 5.15 -3.11
N ILE A 17 -2.08 4.38 -3.07
CA ILE A 17 -1.34 3.91 -4.24
C ILE A 17 -1.20 2.40 -4.15
N VAL A 18 -1.49 1.69 -5.24
CA VAL A 18 -1.21 0.26 -5.34
C VAL A 18 0.23 0.08 -5.78
N LEU A 19 0.99 -0.71 -5.03
CA LEU A 19 2.36 -1.05 -5.38
C LEU A 19 2.45 -2.53 -5.76
N THR A 20 3.09 -2.82 -6.89
CA THR A 20 3.38 -4.19 -7.32
C THR A 20 4.75 -4.27 -7.98
N PHE A 21 5.34 -5.46 -7.99
CA PHE A 21 6.65 -5.75 -8.60
C PHE A 21 6.56 -6.88 -9.65
N GLY A 22 5.35 -7.21 -10.09
CA GLY A 22 5.12 -8.16 -11.17
C GLY A 22 5.59 -7.63 -12.54
N VAL A 23 5.42 -8.44 -13.58
CA VAL A 23 5.62 -7.96 -14.95
C VAL A 23 4.46 -7.03 -15.36
N ARG A 24 4.75 -6.06 -16.22
CA ARG A 24 3.78 -5.04 -16.67
C ARG A 24 2.47 -5.64 -17.19
N GLU A 25 2.55 -6.69 -18.00
CA GLU A 25 1.37 -7.35 -18.56
C GLU A 25 0.44 -7.91 -17.46
N GLY A 26 1.01 -8.59 -16.46
CA GLY A 26 0.24 -9.09 -15.31
C GLY A 26 -0.37 -7.97 -14.46
N ALA A 27 0.36 -6.85 -14.31
CA ALA A 27 -0.15 -5.67 -13.61
C ALA A 27 -1.33 -5.01 -14.36
N LEU A 28 -1.21 -4.85 -15.68
CA LEU A 28 -2.28 -4.31 -16.53
C LEU A 28 -3.50 -5.22 -16.53
N LYS A 29 -3.29 -6.54 -16.65
CA LYS A 29 -4.37 -7.52 -16.54
C LYS A 29 -5.07 -7.44 -15.18
N TRP A 30 -4.32 -7.31 -14.09
CA TRP A 30 -4.91 -7.17 -12.76
C TRP A 30 -5.74 -5.89 -12.63
N LEU A 31 -5.28 -4.77 -13.19
CA LEU A 31 -6.06 -3.52 -13.23
C LEU A 31 -7.36 -3.70 -14.03
N ASP A 32 -7.29 -4.37 -15.18
CA ASP A 32 -8.46 -4.64 -16.01
C ASP A 32 -9.47 -5.57 -15.31
N ASP A 33 -8.99 -6.64 -14.68
CA ASP A 33 -9.83 -7.63 -13.99
C ASP A 33 -10.48 -7.04 -12.72
N THR A 34 -9.75 -6.21 -11.96
CA THR A 34 -10.22 -5.69 -10.66
C THR A 34 -10.91 -4.34 -10.73
N LYS A 35 -10.73 -3.59 -11.83
CA LYS A 35 -11.17 -2.20 -11.98
C LYS A 35 -10.71 -1.32 -10.80
N CYS A 36 -9.49 -1.57 -10.31
CA CYS A 36 -8.95 -0.83 -9.18
C CYS A 36 -8.89 0.68 -9.50
N PRO A 37 -9.47 1.56 -8.66
CA PRO A 37 -9.55 2.99 -8.95
C PRO A 37 -8.26 3.75 -8.63
N TYR A 38 -7.32 3.11 -7.93
CA TYR A 38 -6.12 3.79 -7.43
C TYR A 38 -4.98 3.74 -8.45
N PRO A 39 -4.14 4.78 -8.50
CA PRO A 39 -2.89 4.74 -9.24
C PRO A 39 -2.05 3.53 -8.82
N MET A 40 -1.39 2.91 -9.80
CA MET A 40 -0.49 1.79 -9.57
C MET A 40 0.95 2.18 -9.89
N LEU A 41 1.87 1.89 -8.97
CA LEU A 41 3.32 1.95 -9.19
C LEU A 41 3.88 0.54 -9.38
N LEU A 42 4.74 0.39 -10.40
CA LEU A 42 5.42 -0.84 -10.74
C LEU A 42 6.89 -0.77 -10.31
N ASP A 43 7.23 -1.38 -9.17
CA ASP A 43 8.59 -1.49 -8.64
C ASP A 43 9.25 -2.79 -9.12
N THR A 44 9.66 -2.81 -10.39
CA THR A 44 10.25 -4.02 -11.01
C THR A 44 11.56 -4.45 -10.35
N GLU A 45 12.29 -3.52 -9.74
CA GLU A 45 13.53 -3.76 -9.00
C GLU A 45 13.28 -4.26 -7.56
N ARG A 46 12.03 -4.27 -7.10
CA ARG A 46 11.61 -4.71 -5.76
C ARG A 46 12.23 -3.89 -4.62
N LYS A 47 12.67 -2.66 -4.87
CA LYS A 47 13.32 -1.81 -3.87
C LYS A 47 12.45 -1.63 -2.63
N VAL A 48 11.16 -1.35 -2.82
CA VAL A 48 10.22 -1.14 -1.71
C VAL A 48 9.90 -2.47 -1.03
N TYR A 49 9.71 -3.54 -1.80
CA TYR A 49 9.43 -4.86 -1.22
C TYR A 49 10.61 -5.38 -0.37
N ASP A 50 11.85 -5.13 -0.80
CA ASP A 50 13.05 -5.48 -0.06
C ASP A 50 13.21 -4.61 1.20
N LEU A 51 12.88 -3.31 1.13
CA LEU A 51 12.84 -2.42 2.30
C LEU A 51 11.86 -2.91 3.39
N MET A 52 10.76 -3.57 3.00
CA MET A 52 9.81 -4.14 3.96
C MET A 52 10.36 -5.37 4.71
N GLY A 53 11.52 -5.90 4.32
CA GLY A 53 12.12 -7.05 5.00
C GLY A 53 11.28 -8.33 4.91
N LEU A 54 10.33 -8.40 3.97
CA LEU A 54 9.41 -9.53 3.76
C LEU A 54 10.11 -10.81 3.29
N GLY A 55 11.41 -10.71 2.98
CA GLY A 55 12.25 -11.81 2.51
C GLY A 55 11.81 -12.37 1.16
N LYS A 56 12.63 -13.25 0.59
CA LYS A 56 12.26 -14.06 -0.59
C LYS A 56 11.32 -15.20 -0.17
N SER A 57 10.23 -14.89 0.51
CA SER A 57 9.20 -15.87 0.79
C SER A 57 8.54 -16.27 -0.52
N VAL A 58 8.52 -17.58 -0.80
CA VAL A 58 7.88 -18.21 -1.97
C VAL A 58 6.41 -17.79 -2.13
N LEU A 59 5.80 -17.34 -1.02
CA LEU A 59 4.39 -16.98 -0.92
C LEU A 59 4.05 -15.58 -1.47
N LYS A 60 5.04 -14.71 -1.77
CA LYS A 60 4.80 -13.31 -2.21
C LYS A 60 3.73 -12.61 -1.36
N MET A 61 4.00 -12.45 -0.06
CA MET A 61 3.04 -11.83 0.85
C MET A 61 2.92 -10.33 0.60
N GLY A 62 1.70 -9.80 0.67
CA GLY A 62 1.45 -8.37 0.58
C GLY A 62 1.74 -7.63 1.89
N GLY A 63 1.46 -6.33 1.91
CA GLY A 63 1.57 -5.52 3.12
C GLY A 63 1.04 -4.11 2.91
N ASN A 64 1.15 -3.30 3.95
CA ASN A 64 0.75 -1.89 3.91
C ASN A 64 1.96 -1.04 4.29
N LEU A 65 2.16 0.04 3.57
CA LEU A 65 3.24 1.00 3.77
C LEU A 65 2.60 2.38 3.86
N LEU A 66 2.86 3.11 4.95
CA LEU A 66 2.48 4.51 5.08
C LEU A 66 3.74 5.35 4.92
N LEU A 67 3.65 6.33 4.03
CA LEU A 67 4.69 7.32 3.77
C LEU A 67 4.18 8.68 4.23
N ASP A 68 5.08 9.50 4.76
CA ASP A 68 4.81 10.92 4.99
C ASP A 68 4.93 11.74 3.69
N SER A 69 4.64 13.04 3.76
CA SER A 69 4.73 13.97 2.64
C SER A 69 6.15 14.14 2.07
N LYS A 70 7.18 13.70 2.80
CA LYS A 70 8.59 13.71 2.35
C LYS A 70 9.03 12.38 1.76
N GLY A 71 8.13 11.39 1.71
CA GLY A 71 8.43 10.02 1.27
C GLY A 71 9.15 9.18 2.32
N CYS A 72 9.22 9.62 3.57
CA CYS A 72 9.78 8.83 4.67
C CYS A 72 8.76 7.80 5.13
N VAL A 73 9.24 6.61 5.49
CA VAL A 73 8.38 5.53 6.01
C VAL A 73 7.91 5.87 7.42
N ALA A 74 6.60 6.03 7.59
CA ALA A 74 5.96 6.23 8.88
C ALA A 74 5.55 4.91 9.53
N TYR A 75 5.15 3.92 8.71
CA TYR A 75 4.69 2.62 9.21
C TYR A 75 4.77 1.53 8.13
N ILE A 76 5.11 0.31 8.56
CA ILE A 76 5.13 -0.90 7.72
C ILE A 76 4.32 -1.99 8.40
N HIS A 77 3.36 -2.58 7.67
CA HIS A 77 2.70 -3.83 8.04
C HIS A 77 3.07 -4.94 7.06
N CYS A 78 3.80 -5.93 7.56
CA CYS A 78 4.19 -7.12 6.82
C CYS A 78 3.15 -8.23 7.04
N SER A 79 2.32 -8.53 6.02
CA SER A 79 1.23 -9.50 6.19
C SER A 79 1.77 -10.92 6.32
N LYS A 80 1.19 -11.69 7.24
CA LYS A 80 1.48 -13.11 7.48
C LYS A 80 0.52 -14.07 6.77
N SER A 81 -0.59 -13.54 6.23
CA SER A 81 -1.58 -14.30 5.45
C SER A 81 -2.32 -13.39 4.45
N SER A 82 -3.13 -13.97 3.57
CA SER A 82 -3.92 -13.21 2.58
C SER A 82 -4.94 -12.26 3.22
N THR A 83 -5.43 -12.58 4.42
CA THR A 83 -6.41 -11.79 5.19
C THR A 83 -5.78 -10.96 6.31
N ASP A 84 -4.48 -11.09 6.56
CA ASP A 84 -3.78 -10.29 7.58
C ASP A 84 -3.65 -8.83 7.11
N ARG A 85 -4.33 -7.93 7.83
CA ARG A 85 -4.33 -6.48 7.58
C ARG A 85 -4.22 -5.76 8.92
N PRO A 86 -3.55 -4.60 8.96
CA PRO A 86 -3.54 -3.78 10.16
C PRO A 86 -4.97 -3.27 10.45
N PRO A 87 -5.32 -3.01 11.72
CA PRO A 87 -6.57 -2.34 12.07
C PRO A 87 -6.66 -0.97 11.38
N ILE A 88 -7.83 -0.61 10.85
CA ILE A 88 -7.99 0.66 10.14
C ILE A 88 -7.77 1.87 11.06
N ASP A 89 -8.21 1.80 12.31
CA ASP A 89 -8.04 2.90 13.26
C ASP A 89 -6.56 3.23 13.52
N LEU A 90 -5.68 2.22 13.45
CA LEU A 90 -4.24 2.42 13.53
C LEU A 90 -3.73 3.24 12.34
N ILE A 91 -4.16 2.89 11.13
CA ILE A 91 -3.79 3.62 9.89
C ILE A 91 -4.24 5.08 9.99
N LEU A 92 -5.49 5.31 10.39
CA LEU A 92 -6.06 6.66 10.46
C LEU A 92 -5.40 7.51 11.55
N ASN A 93 -5.06 6.92 12.70
CA ASN A 93 -4.34 7.65 13.74
C ASN A 93 -2.94 8.06 13.28
N ILE A 94 -2.22 7.16 12.61
CA ILE A 94 -0.91 7.50 12.04
C ILE A 94 -1.05 8.62 11.00
N LEU A 95 -2.02 8.52 10.07
CA LEU A 95 -2.24 9.56 9.06
C LEU A 95 -2.53 10.93 9.67
N LYS A 96 -3.32 11.01 10.75
CA LYS A 96 -3.59 12.27 11.48
C LYS A 96 -2.35 12.86 12.11
N ASP A 97 -1.41 12.03 12.55
CA ASP A 97 -0.14 12.46 13.15
C ASP A 97 0.88 12.89 12.09
N LEU A 98 0.70 12.47 10.84
CA LEU A 98 1.52 12.92 9.71
C LEU A 98 1.07 14.32 9.29
N LYS A 99 2.04 15.22 9.11
CA LYS A 99 1.75 16.59 8.64
C LYS A 99 1.18 16.52 7.21
N PRO A 100 0.14 17.32 6.90
CA PRO A 100 -0.44 17.37 5.56
C PRO A 100 0.61 17.72 4.50
N ILE A 101 0.32 17.35 3.26
CA ILE A 101 1.12 17.76 2.11
C ILE A 101 0.79 19.24 1.86
N ASN A 102 1.65 20.14 2.33
CA ASN A 102 1.56 21.58 2.05
C ASN A 102 1.74 21.90 0.57
#